data_AF-A0A2R6DIY7-F1
#
_entry.id   AF-A0A2R6DIY7-F1
#
_cell.length_a   1.000
_cell.length_b   1.000
_cell.length_c   1.000
_cell.angle_alpha   90.00
_cell.angle_beta   90.00
_cell.angle_gamma   90.00
#
_symmetry.space_group_name_H-M   'P 1'
#
loop_
_entity.id
_entity.type
_entity.pdbx_description
1 polymer ?
#
loop_
_entity_poly.entity_id
_entity_poly.type
_entity_poly.pdbx_seq_one_letter_code
_entity_poly.pdbx_strand_id
1 'polypeptide(L)'
;MLLDSAFLIDLLDKDSGAVAKLDEIEAEQMPVGIPTLVVVEVGVGLSVASEQELFDDVIGSVPVLPLDRAAATRAVEIQRDLRAAGREIGAVDVMIAGTAAASSDPTVLTRNVEQFERVEAIDVESY
;
A
#
# COMPACT_ATOMS: atom_id res chain seq x y z
N MET A 1 8.20 4.81 -1.06
CA MET A 1 7.11 4.03 -1.69
C MET A 1 6.29 3.31 -0.62
N LEU A 2 4.98 3.22 -0.75
CA LEU A 2 4.11 2.47 0.17
C LEU A 2 3.63 1.16 -0.44
N LEU A 3 3.67 0.10 0.36
CA LEU A 3 3.25 -1.24 -0.01
C LEU A 3 1.73 -1.38 0.21
N ASP A 4 0.99 -1.70 -0.84
CA ASP A 4 -0.45 -1.98 -0.78
C ASP A 4 -0.74 -3.39 -0.21
N SER A 5 -1.99 -3.63 0.22
CA SER A 5 -2.48 -4.91 0.71
C SER A 5 -2.24 -6.03 -0.30
N ALA A 6 -2.43 -5.77 -1.59
CA ALA A 6 -2.25 -6.77 -2.62
C ALA A 6 -0.80 -7.30 -2.68
N PHE A 7 0.20 -6.43 -2.50
CA PHE A 7 1.61 -6.84 -2.49
C PHE A 7 1.95 -7.72 -1.29
N LEU A 8 1.50 -7.34 -0.09
CA LEU A 8 1.74 -8.16 1.10
C LEU A 8 1.03 -9.51 1.05
N ILE A 9 -0.20 -9.57 0.53
CA ILE A 9 -0.93 -10.83 0.32
C ILE A 9 -0.14 -11.72 -0.64
N ASP A 10 0.29 -11.18 -1.77
CA ASP A 10 1.02 -11.95 -2.79
C ASP A 10 2.39 -12.43 -2.25
N LEU A 11 3.06 -11.67 -1.37
CA LEU A 11 4.26 -12.14 -0.66
C LEU A 11 3.97 -13.33 0.27
N LEU A 12 2.88 -13.28 1.03
CA LEU A 12 2.46 -14.40 1.90
C LEU A 12 2.13 -15.65 1.08
N ASP A 13 1.50 -15.46 -0.09
CA ASP A 13 1.18 -16.52 -1.05
C ASP A 13 2.41 -17.01 -1.85
N LYS A 14 3.57 -16.38 -1.67
CA LYS A 14 4.84 -16.66 -2.38
C LYS A 14 4.70 -16.49 -3.89
N ASP A 15 3.95 -15.50 -4.31
CA ASP A 15 3.89 -15.09 -5.71
C ASP A 15 5.30 -14.71 -6.21
N SER A 16 5.67 -15.22 -7.38
CA SER A 16 7.02 -15.03 -7.91
C SER A 16 7.34 -13.58 -8.28
N GLY A 17 6.36 -12.80 -8.71
CA GLY A 17 6.54 -11.38 -9.04
C GLY A 17 6.76 -10.57 -7.77
N ALA A 18 5.93 -10.81 -6.75
CA ALA A 18 6.07 -10.14 -5.46
C ALA A 18 7.41 -10.44 -4.79
N VAL A 19 7.84 -11.70 -4.80
CA VAL A 19 9.14 -12.12 -4.25
C VAL A 19 10.29 -11.48 -5.02
N ALA A 20 10.26 -11.50 -6.35
CA ALA A 20 11.31 -10.86 -7.16
C ALA A 20 11.39 -9.35 -6.91
N LYS A 21 10.25 -8.69 -6.71
CA LYS A 21 10.21 -7.26 -6.38
C LYS A 21 10.73 -6.96 -4.98
N LEU A 22 10.46 -7.84 -4.01
CA LEU A 22 11.06 -7.72 -2.68
C LEU A 22 12.58 -7.84 -2.74
N ASP A 23 13.11 -8.82 -3.49
CA ASP A 23 14.55 -9.00 -3.69
C ASP A 23 15.19 -7.73 -4.32
N GLU A 24 14.50 -7.09 -5.27
CA GLU A 24 14.92 -5.82 -5.88
C GLU A 24 14.93 -4.67 -4.86
N ILE A 25 13.85 -4.50 -4.08
CA ILE A 25 13.72 -3.49 -3.03
C ILE A 25 14.87 -3.61 -2.03
N GLU A 26 15.19 -4.83 -1.61
CA GLU A 26 16.28 -5.11 -0.67
C GLU A 26 17.66 -4.83 -1.29
N ALA A 27 17.90 -5.32 -2.51
CA ALA A 27 19.18 -5.15 -3.20
C ALA A 27 19.51 -3.68 -3.48
N GLU A 28 18.50 -2.89 -3.85
CA GLU A 28 18.64 -1.46 -4.12
C GLU A 28 18.47 -0.57 -2.88
N GLN A 29 18.13 -1.16 -1.73
CA GLN A 29 17.84 -0.45 -0.47
C GLN A 29 16.77 0.63 -0.65
N MET A 30 15.71 0.31 -1.39
CA MET A 30 14.63 1.26 -1.66
C MET A 30 13.85 1.57 -0.37
N PRO A 31 13.61 2.84 -0.04
CA PRO A 31 12.82 3.20 1.14
C PRO A 31 11.35 2.84 0.95
N VAL A 32 10.89 1.85 1.71
CA VAL A 32 9.50 1.38 1.71
C VAL A 32 8.81 1.58 3.05
N GLY A 33 7.48 1.63 3.03
CA GLY A 33 6.65 1.70 4.22
C GLY A 33 5.31 1.00 4.02
N ILE A 34 4.63 0.66 5.12
CA ILE A 34 3.32 -0.02 5.10
C ILE A 34 2.28 0.92 5.70
N PRO A 35 1.21 1.30 4.98
CA PRO A 35 0.10 2.03 5.57
C PRO A 35 -0.54 1.23 6.72
N THR A 36 -0.90 1.87 7.84
CA THR A 36 -1.57 1.17 8.97
C THR A 36 -2.85 0.43 8.54
N LEU A 37 -3.53 0.92 7.49
CA LEU A 37 -4.74 0.29 6.97
C LEU A 37 -4.43 -1.06 6.31
N VAL A 38 -3.29 -1.18 5.64
CA VAL A 38 -2.82 -2.44 5.04
C VAL A 38 -2.55 -3.48 6.12
N VAL A 39 -1.98 -3.07 7.27
CA VAL A 39 -1.80 -3.96 8.44
C VAL A 39 -3.15 -4.53 8.91
N VAL A 40 -4.21 -3.71 8.92
CA VAL A 40 -5.56 -4.17 9.30
C VAL A 40 -6.13 -5.12 8.25
N GLU A 41 -6.07 -4.76 6.97
CA GLU A 41 -6.64 -5.57 5.89
C GLU A 41 -5.99 -6.96 5.79
N VAL A 42 -4.66 -7.00 5.78
CA VAL A 42 -3.90 -8.25 5.68
C VAL A 42 -4.07 -9.05 6.97
N GLY A 43 -3.91 -8.42 8.13
CA GLY A 43 -3.99 -9.10 9.43
C GLY A 43 -5.34 -9.78 9.70
N VAL A 44 -6.45 -9.20 9.22
CA VAL A 44 -7.80 -9.83 9.32
C VAL A 44 -7.92 -11.06 8.43
N GLY A 45 -7.19 -11.12 7.32
CA GLY A 45 -7.20 -12.23 6.36
C GLY A 45 -6.36 -13.44 6.78
N LEU A 46 -5.46 -13.28 7.76
CA LEU A 46 -4.56 -14.35 8.19
C LEU A 46 -5.33 -15.44 8.94
N SER A 47 -5.04 -16.69 8.61
CA SER A 47 -5.70 -17.85 9.24
C SER A 47 -4.75 -18.94 9.70
N VAL A 48 -3.51 -18.94 9.21
CA VAL A 48 -2.49 -19.92 9.55
C VAL A 48 -1.40 -19.28 10.42
N ALA A 49 -0.95 -19.99 11.45
CA ALA A 49 0.06 -19.48 12.39
C ALA A 49 1.38 -19.06 11.71
N SER A 50 1.80 -19.80 10.67
CA SER A 50 3.01 -19.46 9.91
C SER A 50 2.86 -18.17 9.09
N GLU A 51 1.66 -17.85 8.62
CA GLU A 51 1.39 -16.58 7.93
C GLU A 51 1.45 -15.42 8.92
N GLN A 52 0.96 -15.65 10.15
CA GLN A 52 0.98 -14.67 11.23
C GLN A 52 2.41 -14.34 11.68
N GLU A 53 3.27 -15.34 11.86
CA GLU A 53 4.68 -15.11 12.20
C GLU A 53 5.40 -14.30 11.12
N LEU A 54 5.22 -14.67 9.83
CA LEU A 54 5.81 -13.92 8.71
C LEU A 54 5.28 -12.49 8.63
N PHE A 55 3.98 -12.30 8.82
CA PHE A 55 3.36 -10.97 8.84
C PHE A 55 3.90 -10.09 9.96
N ASP A 56 4.01 -10.63 11.18
CA ASP A 56 4.55 -9.92 12.34
C ASP A 56 6.01 -9.50 12.13
N ASP A 57 6.82 -10.37 11.51
CA ASP A 57 8.21 -10.06 11.14
C ASP A 57 8.29 -8.91 10.10
N VAL A 58 7.40 -8.90 9.10
CA VAL A 58 7.35 -7.85 8.07
C VAL A 58 6.95 -6.51 8.67
N ILE A 59 5.87 -6.43 9.44
CA ILE A 59 5.44 -5.16 10.04
C ILE A 59 6.39 -4.69 11.17
N GLY A 60 7.21 -5.59 11.72
CA GLY A 60 8.25 -5.26 12.69
C GLY A 60 9.54 -4.72 12.06
N SER A 61 9.78 -5.01 10.78
CA SER A 61 11.00 -4.62 10.05
C SER A 61 10.80 -3.42 9.11
N VAL A 62 9.57 -3.21 8.61
CA VAL A 62 9.22 -2.12 7.70
C VAL A 62 8.48 -1.01 8.46
N PRO A 63 8.81 0.28 8.26
CA PRO A 63 8.07 1.38 8.89
C PRO A 63 6.57 1.34 8.58
N VAL A 64 5.74 1.34 9.63
CA VAL A 64 4.29 1.45 9.49
C VAL A 64 3.87 2.92 9.58
N LEU A 65 3.26 3.43 8.52
CA LEU A 65 2.84 4.84 8.41
C LEU A 65 1.36 5.00 8.80
N PRO A 66 1.03 5.91 9.74
CA PRO A 66 -0.34 6.15 10.16
C PRO A 66 -1.11 6.97 9.14
N LEU A 67 -2.43 6.72 9.07
CA LEU A 67 -3.37 7.69 8.50
C LEU A 67 -3.55 8.83 9.50
N ASP A 68 -2.67 9.83 9.42
CA ASP A 68 -2.75 11.03 10.23
C ASP A 68 -3.66 12.10 9.61
N ARG A 69 -3.70 13.30 10.21
CA ARG A 69 -4.51 14.41 9.70
C ARG A 69 -4.10 14.84 8.29
N ALA A 70 -2.81 14.85 7.97
CA ALA A 70 -2.33 15.29 6.67
C ALA A 70 -2.71 14.26 5.59
N ALA A 71 -2.48 12.98 5.87
CA ALA A 71 -2.89 11.88 5.01
C ALA A 71 -4.42 11.84 4.80
N ALA A 72 -5.20 12.01 5.86
CA ALA A 72 -6.66 12.07 5.77
C ALA A 72 -7.15 13.28 4.93
N THR A 73 -6.47 14.42 5.04
CA THR A 73 -6.80 15.61 4.22
C THR A 73 -6.53 15.33 2.74
N ARG A 74 -5.39 14.73 2.40
CA ARG A 74 -5.07 14.31 1.04
C ARG A 74 -6.06 13.29 0.49
N ALA A 75 -6.45 12.30 1.30
CA ALA A 75 -7.46 11.30 0.90
C ALA A 75 -8.81 11.96 0.55
N VAL A 76 -9.24 12.96 1.34
CA VAL A 76 -10.48 13.70 1.06
C VAL A 76 -10.38 14.47 -0.26
N GLU A 77 -9.27 15.17 -0.51
CA GLU A 77 -9.04 15.90 -1.75
C GLU A 77 -9.10 14.96 -2.96
N ILE A 78 -8.32 13.87 -2.91
CA ILE A 78 -8.28 12.83 -3.95
C ILE A 78 -9.68 12.26 -4.22
N GLN A 79 -10.40 11.80 -3.19
CA GLN A 79 -11.71 11.17 -3.39
C GLN A 79 -12.73 12.16 -3.95
N ARG A 80 -12.65 13.44 -3.56
CA ARG A 80 -13.56 14.48 -4.08
C ARG A 80 -13.34 14.71 -5.57
N ASP A 81 -12.09 14.77 -6.01
CA ASP A 81 -11.75 14.97 -7.42
C ASP A 81 -12.15 13.76 -8.26
N LEU A 82 -11.86 12.54 -7.77
CA LEU A 82 -12.31 11.30 -8.38
C LEU A 82 -13.83 11.22 -8.47
N ARG A 83 -14.53 11.55 -7.39
CA ARG A 83 -16.00 11.54 -7.34
C ARG A 83 -16.60 12.55 -8.31
N ALA A 84 -16.03 13.74 -8.42
CA ALA A 84 -16.47 14.75 -9.40
C ALA A 84 -16.34 14.24 -10.84
N ALA A 85 -15.35 13.38 -11.11
CA ALA A 85 -15.15 12.73 -12.39
C ALA A 85 -15.90 11.38 -12.56
N GLY A 86 -16.65 10.91 -11.56
CA GLY A 86 -17.33 9.61 -11.59
C GLY A 86 -16.38 8.41 -11.56
N ARG A 87 -15.18 8.57 -10.99
CA ARG A 87 -14.08 7.59 -10.97
C ARG A 87 -13.63 7.24 -9.55
N GLU A 88 -14.54 7.31 -8.58
CA GLU A 88 -14.23 7.01 -7.18
C GLU A 88 -13.59 5.63 -7.01
N ILE A 89 -12.66 5.52 -6.06
CA ILE A 89 -12.02 4.27 -5.67
C ILE A 89 -12.50 3.84 -4.28
N GLY A 90 -12.15 2.62 -3.87
CA GLY A 90 -12.50 2.09 -2.56
C GLY A 90 -12.08 3.01 -1.41
N ALA A 91 -12.84 2.99 -0.32
CA ALA A 91 -12.59 3.87 0.82
C ALA A 91 -11.22 3.63 1.46
N VAL A 92 -10.77 2.37 1.55
CA VAL A 92 -9.44 2.04 2.07
C VAL A 92 -8.35 2.42 1.08
N ASP A 93 -8.55 2.15 -0.20
CA ASP A 93 -7.60 2.50 -1.26
C ASP A 93 -7.33 4.00 -1.33
N VAL A 94 -8.35 4.85 -1.18
CA VAL A 94 -8.13 6.30 -1.13
C VAL A 94 -7.45 6.77 0.16
N MET A 95 -7.61 6.05 1.28
CA MET A 95 -6.85 6.31 2.50
C MET A 95 -5.37 5.91 2.33
N ILE A 96 -5.09 4.80 1.64
CA ILE A 96 -3.73 4.39 1.26
C ILE A 96 -3.10 5.43 0.33
N ALA A 97 -3.81 5.82 -0.74
CA ALA A 97 -3.36 6.84 -1.68
C ALA A 97 -3.12 8.20 -0.99
N GLY A 98 -4.00 8.62 -0.07
CA GLY A 98 -3.80 9.82 0.73
C GLY A 98 -2.60 9.75 1.66
N THR A 99 -2.31 8.57 2.22
CA THR A 99 -1.10 8.32 3.03
C THR A 99 0.16 8.41 2.17
N ALA A 100 0.16 7.81 0.98
CA ALA A 100 1.27 7.93 0.04
C ALA A 100 1.49 9.39 -0.39
N ALA A 101 0.43 10.08 -0.80
CA ALA A 101 0.48 11.48 -1.24
C ALA A 101 0.94 12.48 -0.15
N ALA A 102 0.83 12.11 1.13
CA ALA A 102 1.32 12.90 2.26
C ALA A 102 2.77 12.54 2.66
N SER A 103 3.33 11.46 2.13
CA SER A 103 4.69 11.00 2.42
C SER A 103 5.72 11.72 1.56
N SER A 104 7.00 11.50 1.85
CA SER A 104 8.12 12.08 1.08
C SER A 104 8.29 11.47 -0.31
N ASP A 105 7.74 10.28 -0.54
CA ASP A 105 7.80 9.55 -1.81
C ASP A 105 6.39 9.02 -2.11
N PRO A 106 5.61 9.76 -2.93
CA PRO A 106 4.20 9.50 -3.16
C PRO A 106 3.97 8.35 -4.15
N THR A 107 4.61 7.21 -3.94
CA THR A 107 4.48 6.01 -4.79
C THR A 107 3.72 4.91 -4.06
N VAL A 108 2.78 4.24 -4.73
CA VAL A 108 2.11 3.02 -4.24
C VAL A 108 2.55 1.81 -5.07
N LEU A 109 3.07 0.77 -4.43
CA LEU A 109 3.38 -0.52 -5.04
C LEU A 109 2.17 -1.44 -4.93
N THR A 110 1.60 -1.85 -6.07
CA THR A 110 0.38 -2.68 -6.11
C THR A 110 0.23 -3.42 -7.45
N ARG A 111 -0.50 -4.54 -7.42
CA ARG A 111 -1.05 -5.17 -8.64
C ARG A 111 -2.39 -4.57 -9.07
N ASN A 112 -3.05 -3.76 -8.23
CA ASN A 112 -4.34 -3.11 -8.53
C ASN A 112 -4.15 -1.81 -9.32
N VAL A 113 -3.32 -1.84 -10.37
CA VAL A 113 -2.83 -0.66 -11.10
C VAL A 113 -3.98 0.23 -11.62
N GLU A 114 -4.98 -0.37 -12.28
CA GLU A 114 -6.12 0.37 -12.86
C GLU A 114 -6.92 1.21 -11.85
N GLN A 115 -6.83 0.85 -10.57
CA GLN A 115 -7.50 1.57 -9.49
C GLN A 115 -6.68 2.78 -9.06
N PHE A 116 -5.40 2.60 -8.76
CA PHE A 116 -4.53 3.66 -8.26
C PHE A 116 -4.08 4.64 -9.35
N GLU A 117 -4.00 4.24 -10.61
CA GLU A 117 -3.68 5.15 -11.73
C GLU A 117 -4.69 6.28 -11.93
N ARG A 118 -5.88 6.15 -11.32
CA ARG A 118 -6.89 7.22 -11.33
C ARG A 118 -6.47 8.41 -10.45
N VAL A 119 -5.56 8.20 -9.52
CA VAL A 119 -5.11 9.19 -8.54
C VAL A 119 -3.88 9.94 -9.06
N GLU A 120 -4.09 11.16 -9.54
CA GLU A 120 -2.99 11.99 -10.10
C GLU A 120 -1.94 12.44 -9.06
N ALA A 121 -2.25 12.32 -7.77
CA ALA A 121 -1.40 12.79 -6.67
C ALA A 121 -0.33 11.78 -6.23
N ILE A 122 -0.29 10.59 -6.84
CA ILE A 122 0.65 9.53 -6.54
C ILE A 122 1.20 8.92 -7.83
N ASP A 123 2.40 8.36 -7.74
CA ASP A 123 2.93 7.42 -8.72
C ASP A 123 2.47 6.00 -8.38
N VAL A 124 2.33 5.16 -9.41
CA VAL A 124 1.93 3.75 -9.25
C VAL A 124 3.05 2.88 -9.81
N GLU A 125 3.50 1.95 -8.98
CA GLU A 125 4.47 0.94 -9.36
C GLU A 125 3.84 -0.45 -9.25
N SER A 126 4.25 -1.36 -10.14
CA SER A 126 3.76 -2.73 -10.18
C SER A 126 4.91 -3.72 -10.29
N TYR A 127 4.59 -5.01 -10.21
CA TYR A 127 5.54 -6.12 -10.16
C TYR A 127 5.03 -7.34 -10.95
#